data_AF-A0A6A4G169-F1
#
_entry.id   AF-A0A6A4G169-F1
#
_cell.length_a   1.000
_cell.length_b   1.000
_cell.length_c   1.000
_cell.angle_alpha   90.00
_cell.angle_beta   90.00
_cell.angle_gamma   90.00
#
_symmetry.space_group_name_H-M   'P 1'
#
loop_
_entity.id
_entity.type
_entity.pdbx_description
1 polymer ?
#
loop_
_entity_poly.entity_id
_entity_poly.type
_entity_poly.pdbx_seq_one_letter_code
_entity_poly.pdbx_strand_id
1 'polypeptide(L)'
;MPDDVLHAVLLAEPDGGGAGARAAGPELSFTHSPNMNASEEDKNSKALHITRASGSDGNPVVLIKVNHEGESVATLNVGEARLFRELLTCVFSALKSFSHANASPTCRYEESTQA
;
A
#
# COMPACT_ATOMS: atom_id res chain seq x y z
N MET A 1 -4.27 13.61 6.94
CA MET A 1 -5.41 12.68 7.03
C MET A 1 -5.25 11.42 6.16
N PRO A 2 -4.69 11.41 4.93
CA PRO A 2 -4.39 10.14 4.24
C PRO A 2 -3.08 9.47 4.69
N ASP A 3 -2.13 10.25 5.22
CA ASP A 3 -0.83 9.74 5.67
C ASP A 3 -0.96 8.77 6.87
N ASP A 4 -1.87 9.02 7.81
CA ASP A 4 -2.08 8.20 9.02
C ASP A 4 -2.52 6.75 8.72
N VAL A 5 -3.26 6.57 7.62
CA VAL A 5 -3.86 5.29 7.23
C VAL A 5 -2.84 4.36 6.59
N LEU A 6 -2.00 4.88 5.69
CA LEU A 6 -0.84 4.15 5.15
C LEU A 6 0.20 3.88 6.25
N HIS A 7 0.36 4.83 7.17
CA HIS A 7 1.25 4.67 8.32
C HIS A 7 0.80 3.51 9.22
N ALA A 8 -0.49 3.40 9.54
CA ALA A 8 -1.04 2.32 10.36
C ALA A 8 -0.92 0.93 9.71
N VAL A 9 -1.13 0.84 8.40
CA VAL A 9 -1.11 -0.43 7.66
C VAL A 9 0.29 -0.98 7.48
N LEU A 10 1.30 -0.11 7.49
CA LEU A 10 2.69 -0.50 7.27
C LEU A 10 3.55 -0.50 8.56
N LEU A 11 3.02 -0.03 9.70
CA LEU A 11 3.71 -0.06 11.00
C LEU A 11 3.23 -1.12 11.99
N ALA A 12 2.06 -1.73 11.82
CA ALA A 12 1.67 -2.75 12.79
C ALA A 12 2.65 -3.94 12.71
N GLU A 13 3.47 -4.10 13.73
CA GLU A 13 4.43 -5.19 13.90
C GLU A 13 3.71 -6.55 13.78
N PRO A 14 4.35 -7.58 13.22
CA PRO A 14 3.81 -8.94 13.31
C PRO A 14 3.89 -9.38 14.77
N ASP A 15 2.77 -9.33 15.47
CA ASP A 15 2.69 -9.71 16.87
C ASP A 15 3.18 -11.15 17.06
N GLY A 16 4.31 -11.27 17.76
CA GLY A 16 4.91 -12.54 18.11
C GLY A 16 4.19 -13.12 19.32
N GLY A 17 3.37 -14.14 19.08
CA GLY A 17 3.05 -15.15 20.08
C GLY A 17 1.59 -15.23 20.52
N GLY A 18 1.05 -16.45 20.44
CA GLY A 18 -0.14 -16.86 21.19
C GLY A 18 -1.31 -17.28 20.31
N ALA A 19 -1.68 -18.55 20.43
CA ALA A 19 -2.82 -19.14 19.78
C ALA A 19 -4.12 -18.33 20.04
N GLY A 20 -4.89 -18.09 18.97
CA GLY A 20 -6.33 -17.83 19.10
C GLY A 20 -6.78 -16.37 19.08
N ALA A 21 -6.22 -15.49 18.25
CA ALA A 21 -6.94 -14.33 17.74
C ALA A 21 -6.30 -13.88 16.42
N ARG A 22 -6.98 -14.12 15.29
CA ARG A 22 -6.66 -13.43 14.03
C ARG A 22 -6.88 -11.94 14.28
N ALA A 23 -5.83 -11.20 14.61
CA ALA A 23 -5.88 -9.75 14.58
C ALA A 23 -6.23 -9.37 13.14
N ALA A 24 -7.45 -8.88 12.93
CA ALA A 24 -7.88 -8.23 11.71
C ALA A 24 -7.04 -6.96 11.58
N GLY A 25 -5.83 -7.09 11.03
CA GLY A 25 -4.99 -5.95 10.70
C GLY A 25 -5.76 -5.00 9.78
N PRO A 26 -5.43 -3.69 9.78
CA PRO A 26 -6.16 -2.73 8.98
C PRO A 26 -6.09 -3.14 7.50
N GLU A 27 -7.25 -3.47 6.94
CA GLU A 27 -7.46 -3.70 5.51
C GLU A 27 -7.79 -2.36 4.85
N LEU A 28 -7.08 -2.04 3.78
CA LEU A 28 -7.40 -0.86 2.96
C LEU A 28 -8.14 -1.29 1.72
N SER A 29 -9.23 -0.58 1.43
CA SER A 29 -9.97 -0.72 0.19
C SER A 29 -10.20 0.65 -0.41
N PHE A 30 -9.81 0.82 -1.67
CA PHE A 30 -10.01 2.03 -2.45
C PHE A 30 -10.81 1.68 -3.70
N THR A 31 -11.96 2.33 -3.87
CA THR A 31 -12.76 2.20 -5.08
C THR A 31 -12.70 3.50 -5.86
N HIS A 32 -12.40 3.40 -7.15
CA HIS A 32 -12.35 4.53 -8.07
C HIS A 32 -13.22 4.25 -9.29
N SER A 33 -14.15 5.15 -9.57
CA SER A 33 -15.00 5.10 -10.76
C SER A 33 -14.64 6.28 -11.65
N PRO A 34 -13.76 6.11 -12.67
CA PRO A 34 -13.33 7.19 -13.54
C PRO A 34 -14.50 7.86 -14.26
N ASN A 35 -15.58 7.09 -14.50
CA ASN A 35 -16.77 7.53 -15.22
C ASN A 35 -18.00 7.60 -14.30
N MET A 36 -17.85 8.22 -13.13
CA MET A 36 -18.90 8.25 -12.10
C MET A 36 -20.23 8.85 -12.57
N ASN A 37 -20.20 9.71 -13.59
CA ASN A 37 -21.36 10.42 -14.14
C ASN A 37 -21.97 9.76 -15.38
N ALA A 38 -21.44 8.64 -15.87
CA ALA A 38 -22.03 7.94 -17.01
C ALA A 38 -23.20 7.05 -16.60
N SER A 39 -23.93 6.57 -17.62
CA SER A 39 -24.97 5.55 -17.47
C SER A 39 -24.40 4.27 -16.85
N GLU A 40 -25.23 3.50 -16.15
CA GLU A 40 -24.82 2.30 -15.40
C GLU A 40 -24.09 1.26 -16.28
N GLU A 41 -24.48 1.18 -17.55
CA GLU A 41 -23.89 0.33 -18.59
C GLU A 41 -22.42 0.69 -18.90
N ASP A 42 -22.03 1.95 -18.70
CA ASP A 42 -20.69 2.49 -18.97
C ASP A 42 -19.90 2.76 -17.68
N LYS A 43 -20.46 2.41 -16.51
CA LYS A 43 -19.78 2.56 -15.22
C LYS A 43 -18.68 1.52 -15.08
N ASN A 44 -17.47 1.95 -15.39
CA ASN A 44 -16.27 1.24 -15.06
C ASN A 44 -15.83 1.60 -13.62
N SER A 45 -15.76 0.60 -12.74
CA SER A 45 -15.21 0.78 -11.39
C SER A 45 -13.97 -0.06 -11.22
N LYS A 46 -12.99 0.51 -10.52
CA LYS A 46 -11.73 -0.14 -10.18
C LYS A 46 -11.64 -0.22 -8.67
N ALA A 47 -11.31 -1.38 -8.13
CA ALA A 47 -11.10 -1.55 -6.70
C ALA A 47 -9.67 -2.01 -6.44
N LEU A 48 -9.03 -1.41 -5.45
CA LEU A 48 -7.72 -1.77 -4.92
C LEU A 48 -7.89 -2.18 -3.46
N HIS A 49 -7.50 -3.41 -3.14
CA HIS A 49 -7.50 -3.97 -1.80
C HIS A 49 -6.07 -4.24 -1.35
N ILE A 50 -5.73 -3.84 -0.13
CA ILE A 50 -4.44 -4.10 0.50
C ILE A 50 -4.72 -4.77 1.84
N THR A 51 -4.30 -6.03 1.95
CA THR A 51 -4.51 -6.85 3.15
C THR A 51 -3.22 -7.48 3.62
N ARG A 52 -3.18 -7.82 4.91
CA ARG A 52 -2.13 -8.68 5.47
C ARG A 52 -2.60 -10.12 5.43
N ALA A 53 -1.70 -11.02 5.06
CA ALA A 53 -1.98 -12.45 4.98
C ALA A 53 -0.77 -13.26 5.46
N SER A 54 -0.97 -14.56 5.63
CA SER A 54 0.11 -15.52 5.79
C SER A 54 0.47 -16.11 4.43
N GLY A 55 1.74 -16.05 4.06
CA GLY A 55 2.28 -16.70 2.87
C GLY A 55 2.22 -18.22 2.99
N SER A 56 2.50 -18.91 1.88
CA SER A 56 2.51 -20.37 1.83
C SER A 56 3.58 -21.02 2.73
N ASP A 57 4.61 -20.25 3.07
CA ASP A 57 5.69 -20.59 4.00
C ASP A 57 5.36 -20.23 5.47
N GLY A 58 4.16 -19.70 5.72
CA GLY A 58 3.72 -19.25 7.05
C GLY A 58 4.22 -17.86 7.43
N ASN A 59 5.07 -17.22 6.60
CA ASN A 59 5.59 -15.89 6.89
C ASN A 59 4.55 -14.80 6.56
N PRO A 60 4.55 -13.67 7.27
CA PRO A 60 3.64 -12.57 6.97
C PRO A 60 3.94 -11.95 5.61
N VAL A 61 2.88 -11.68 4.83
CA VAL A 61 2.94 -11.02 3.53
C VAL A 61 1.86 -9.93 3.43
N VAL A 62 2.08 -8.96 2.55
CA VAL A 62 1.08 -7.98 2.14
C VAL A 62 0.54 -8.39 0.78
N LEU A 63 -0.78 -8.56 0.69
CA LEU A 63 -1.49 -8.86 -0.55
C LEU A 63 -2.06 -7.56 -1.13
N ILE A 64 -1.73 -7.27 -2.38
CA ILE A 64 -2.27 -6.14 -3.14
C ILE A 64 -3.12 -6.73 -4.25
N LYS A 65 -4.43 -6.49 -4.20
CA LYS A 65 -5.41 -7.00 -5.16
C LYS A 65 -6.08 -5.85 -5.89
N VAL A 66 -6.07 -5.90 -7.21
CA VAL A 66 -6.74 -4.95 -8.09
C VAL A 66 -7.83 -5.68 -8.86
N ASN A 67 -9.05 -5.18 -8.77
CA ASN A 67 -10.19 -5.64 -9.56
C ASN A 67 -10.54 -4.55 -10.58
N HIS A 68 -10.28 -4.80 -11.85
CA HIS A 68 -10.69 -3.95 -12.97
C HIS A 68 -10.67 -4.76 -14.27
N GLU A 69 -11.84 -5.08 -14.84
CA GLU A 69 -12.04 -5.99 -16.01
C GLU A 69 -11.52 -7.43 -15.83
N GLY A 70 -10.65 -7.65 -14.85
CA GLY A 70 -10.15 -8.91 -14.34
C GLY A 70 -9.52 -8.70 -12.96
N GLU A 71 -9.14 -9.81 -12.32
CA GLU A 71 -8.46 -9.80 -11.04
C GLU A 71 -6.94 -9.88 -11.25
N SER A 72 -6.21 -8.94 -10.64
CA SER A 72 -4.75 -8.96 -10.56
C SER A 72 -4.32 -8.95 -9.09
N VAL A 73 -3.37 -9.81 -8.75
CA VAL A 73 -2.92 -10.00 -7.36
C VAL A 73 -1.40 -10.00 -7.32
N ALA A 74 -0.84 -9.25 -6.38
CA ALA A 74 0.58 -9.23 -6.06
C ALA A 74 0.78 -9.46 -4.56
N THR A 75 1.88 -10.13 -4.21
CA THR A 75 2.30 -10.35 -2.82
C THR A 75 3.64 -9.69 -2.58
N LEU A 76 3.76 -8.94 -1.50
CA LEU A 76 5.01 -8.38 -1.01
C LEU A 76 5.38 -9.07 0.30
N ASN A 77 6.62 -9.52 0.42
CA ASN A 77 7.16 -9.91 1.73
C ASN A 77 7.39 -8.67 2.62
N VAL A 78 7.77 -8.88 3.88
CA VAL A 78 7.98 -7.78 4.85
C VAL A 78 9.03 -6.78 4.39
N GLY A 79 10.14 -7.24 3.82
CA GLY A 79 11.21 -6.38 3.31
C GLY A 79 10.75 -5.54 2.11
N GLU A 80 10.08 -6.18 1.16
CA GLU A 80 9.50 -5.51 -0.02
C GLU A 80 8.43 -4.49 0.37
N ALA A 81 7.55 -4.83 1.33
CA ALA A 81 6.53 -3.93 1.82
C ALA A 81 7.14 -2.67 2.49
N ARG A 82 8.26 -2.83 3.19
CA ARG A 82 9.00 -1.71 3.79
C ARG A 82 9.63 -0.81 2.72
N LEU A 83 10.28 -1.38 1.71
CA LEU A 83 10.85 -0.61 0.59
C LEU A 83 9.76 0.12 -0.20
N PHE A 84 8.63 -0.57 -0.46
CA PHE A 84 7.48 0.02 -1.15
C PHE A 84 6.90 1.20 -0.36
N ARG A 85 6.80 1.10 0.97
CA ARG A 85 6.41 2.20 1.86
C ARG A 85 7.33 3.41 1.73
N GLU A 86 8.64 3.17 1.82
CA GLU A 86 9.65 4.24 1.78
C GLU A 86 9.60 4.96 0.42
N LEU A 87 9.46 4.20 -0.67
CA LEU A 87 9.28 4.74 -2.01
C LEU A 87 8.00 5.59 -2.11
N LEU A 88 6.85 5.07 -1.67
CA LEU A 88 5.59 5.82 -1.66
C LEU A 88 5.71 7.11 -0.85
N THR A 89 6.36 7.06 0.32
CA THR A 89 6.54 8.23 1.18
C THR A 89 7.36 9.31 0.50
N CYS A 90 8.47 8.94 -0.15
CA CYS A 90 9.27 9.88 -0.94
C CYS A 90 8.45 10.47 -2.11
N VAL A 91 7.76 9.63 -2.88
CA VAL A 91 6.96 10.08 -4.04
C VAL A 91 5.83 11.02 -3.60
N PHE A 92 5.07 10.70 -2.55
CA PHE A 92 4.01 11.57 -2.05
C PHE A 92 4.56 12.90 -1.51
N SER A 93 5.73 12.88 -0.87
CA SER A 93 6.39 14.12 -0.42
C SER A 93 6.79 14.99 -1.62
N ALA A 94 7.30 14.40 -2.69
CA ALA A 94 7.61 15.09 -3.92
C ALA A 94 6.35 15.63 -4.63
N LEU A 95 5.27 14.84 -4.71
CA LEU A 95 4.00 15.27 -5.32
C LEU A 95 3.35 16.43 -4.55
N LYS A 96 3.37 16.39 -3.21
CA LYS A 96 2.92 17.53 -2.38
C LYS A 96 3.77 18.77 -2.66
N SER A 97 5.09 18.62 -2.79
CA SER A 97 6.02 19.71 -3.09
C SER A 97 5.89 20.24 -4.53
N PHE A 98 5.41 19.44 -5.48
CA PHE A 98 5.10 19.91 -6.83
C PHE A 98 3.78 20.69 -6.86
N SER A 99 2.80 20.29 -6.05
CA SER A 99 1.54 21.03 -5.87
C SER A 99 1.73 22.32 -5.05
N HIS A 100 2.74 22.37 -4.18
CA HIS A 100 3.17 23.54 -3.41
C HIS A 100 4.55 23.94 -3.91
N ALA A 101 4.67 24.66 -5.02
CA ALA A 101 5.95 25.23 -5.44
C ALA A 101 6.51 26.13 -4.30
N ASN A 102 7.38 25.56 -3.47
CA ASN A 102 8.46 26.12 -2.63
C ASN A 102 8.82 25.18 -1.47
N ALA A 103 9.27 23.95 -1.75
CA ALA A 103 10.21 23.23 -0.88
C ALA A 103 10.88 22.11 -1.67
N SER A 104 12.20 22.17 -1.83
CA SER A 104 13.00 21.10 -2.44
C SER A 104 12.93 19.82 -1.61
N PRO A 105 12.46 18.68 -2.13
CA PRO A 105 12.60 17.40 -1.44
C PRO A 105 13.84 16.68 -2.01
N THR A 106 14.95 16.76 -1.29
CA THR A 106 16.07 15.81 -1.47
C THR A 106 15.67 14.47 -0.88
N CYS A 107 15.10 13.57 -1.70
CA CYS A 107 15.12 12.14 -1.38
C CYS A 107 16.50 11.60 -1.78
N ARG A 108 17.35 11.29 -0.80
CA ARG A 108 18.59 10.54 -1.05
C ARG A 108 18.32 9.06 -0.79
N TYR A 109 18.50 8.25 -1.82
CA TYR A 109 18.68 6.81 -1.67
C TYR A 109 20.16 6.60 -1.33
N GLU A 110 20.49 6.28 -0.07
CA GLU A 110 21.83 5.80 0.25
C GLU A 110 21.91 4.32 -0.10
N GLU A 111 22.55 4.04 -1.23
CA GLU A 111 23.03 2.70 -1.55
C GLU A 111 24.16 2.38 -0.57
N SER A 112 23.87 1.56 0.42
CA SER A 112 24.86 1.08 1.38
C SER A 112 25.74 0.04 0.67
N THR A 113 26.82 0.50 0.02
CA THR A 113 27.89 -0.39 -0.46
C THR A 113 28.67 -0.87 0.75
N GLN A 114 28.49 -2.15 1.09
CA GLN A 114 29.31 -2.83 2.08
C GLN A 114 30.69 -3.16 1.47
N ALA A 115 31.75 -2.66 2.11
CA ALA A 115 33.12 -3.17 1.99
C ALA A 115 33.81 -3.12 3.36
#